data_AF-A0AAD7NDD7-F1
#
_entry.id   AF-A0AAD7NDD7-F1
#
_cell.length_a   1.000
_cell.length_b   1.000
_cell.length_c   1.000
_cell.angle_alpha   90.00
_cell.angle_beta   90.00
_cell.angle_gamma   90.00
#
_symmetry.space_group_name_H-M   'P 1'
#
loop_
_entity.id
_entity.type
_entity.pdbx_description
1 polymer ?
#
loop_
_entity_poly.entity_id
_entity_poly.type
_entity_poly.pdbx_seq_one_letter_code
_entity_poly.pdbx_strand_id
1 'polypeptide(L)'
;CDVIDIEGNPISRDEERPTYAHAQKMRAAMSYAFGRLQRIGLVPWQEPRTASGHPTGNPSVSEIVSSYMVSLRRRKVQAGETSVSSRAITEVRSTCKLVSLPLLNLLQDTIRQLYNYNSDQGRSTLPQAGGHVLTNNWCGPAIRLMIQAAITIAFACLLRFDEALRIQISDIEFLRDKQGNQTILKLMLRSRKTSQFG
;
A
#
# COMPACT_ATOMS: atom_id res chain seq x y z
N CYS A 1 3.52 18.27 -15.23
CA CYS A 1 3.47 17.76 -13.84
C CYS A 1 4.28 18.62 -12.87
N ASP A 2 5.40 19.18 -13.32
CA ASP A 2 6.27 20.02 -12.49
C ASP A 2 5.70 21.45 -12.34
N VAL A 3 6.39 22.27 -11.54
CA VAL A 3 6.19 23.71 -11.36
C VAL A 3 6.98 24.52 -12.39
N ILE A 4 7.88 23.85 -13.11
CA ILE A 4 8.81 24.44 -14.09
C ILE A 4 8.54 23.76 -15.45
N ASP A 5 8.57 24.53 -16.53
CA ASP A 5 8.46 24.02 -17.90
C ASP A 5 9.78 23.37 -18.37
N ILE A 6 9.83 22.96 -19.64
CA ILE A 6 11.02 22.33 -20.23
C ILE A 6 12.14 23.34 -20.49
N GLU A 7 11.80 24.62 -20.63
CA GLU A 7 12.73 25.74 -20.80
C GLU A 7 13.31 26.27 -19.48
N GLY A 8 12.76 25.85 -18.33
CA GLY A 8 13.18 26.29 -17.00
C GLY A 8 12.36 27.44 -16.41
N ASN A 9 11.30 27.89 -17.07
CA ASN A 9 10.42 28.95 -16.57
C ASN A 9 9.35 28.40 -15.61
N PRO A 10 8.93 29.20 -14.61
CA PRO A 10 7.85 28.82 -13.73
C PRO A 10 6.51 28.76 -14.49
N ILE A 11 5.84 27.61 -14.42
CA ILE A 11 4.48 27.45 -14.94
C ILE A 11 3.53 28.29 -14.07
N SER A 12 2.53 28.93 -14.69
CA SER A 12 1.52 29.71 -13.95
C SER A 12 0.81 28.86 -12.89
N ARG A 13 0.33 29.50 -11.81
CA ARG A 13 -0.48 28.83 -10.78
C ARG A 13 -1.90 28.54 -11.25
N ASP A 14 -2.38 29.27 -12.24
CA ASP A 14 -3.75 29.17 -12.76
C ASP A 14 -3.91 28.02 -13.76
N GLU A 15 -2.81 27.43 -14.22
CA GLU A 15 -2.84 26.30 -15.14
C GLU A 15 -3.02 24.97 -14.38
N GLU A 16 -3.91 24.12 -14.87
CA GLU A 16 -4.17 22.81 -14.25
C GLU A 16 -2.93 21.92 -14.36
N ARG A 17 -2.30 21.63 -13.22
CA ARG A 17 -1.09 20.81 -13.20
C ARG A 17 -1.44 19.34 -12.98
N PRO A 18 -0.99 18.43 -13.85
CA PRO A 18 -1.23 17.01 -13.64
C PRO A 18 -0.62 16.52 -12.32
N THR A 19 -1.30 15.54 -11.71
CA THR A 19 -0.96 14.92 -10.42
C THR A 19 0.29 14.06 -10.51
N TYR A 20 0.87 13.70 -9.37
CA TYR A 20 1.96 12.72 -9.31
C TYR A 20 1.54 11.37 -9.92
N ALA A 21 0.27 10.96 -9.72
CA ALA A 21 -0.27 9.74 -10.32
C ALA A 21 -0.24 9.79 -11.86
N HIS A 22 -0.49 10.95 -12.46
CA HIS A 22 -0.36 11.12 -13.91
C HIS A 22 1.11 10.93 -14.37
N ALA A 23 2.07 11.52 -13.65
CA ALA A 23 3.49 11.30 -13.93
C ALA A 23 3.90 9.82 -13.82
N GLN A 24 3.37 9.09 -12.83
CA GLN A 24 3.61 7.65 -12.69
C GLN A 24 3.08 6.86 -13.88
N LYS A 25 1.87 7.19 -14.36
CA LYS A 25 1.27 6.55 -15.55
C LYS A 25 2.12 6.80 -16.79
N MET A 26 2.55 8.04 -17.01
CA MET A 26 3.46 8.37 -18.13
C MET A 26 4.76 7.58 -18.05
N ARG A 27 5.39 7.54 -16.87
CA ARG A 27 6.63 6.76 -16.67
C ARG A 27 6.41 5.28 -16.95
N ALA A 28 5.32 4.68 -16.47
CA ALA A 28 5.00 3.29 -16.72
C ALA A 28 4.77 2.99 -18.21
N ALA A 29 4.05 3.88 -18.91
CA ALA A 29 3.83 3.77 -20.35
C ALA A 29 5.15 3.83 -21.12
N MET A 30 6.05 4.75 -20.77
CA MET A 30 7.37 4.86 -21.39
C MET A 30 8.24 3.63 -21.08
N SER A 31 8.23 3.14 -19.84
CA SER A 31 8.92 1.89 -19.47
C SER A 31 8.44 0.71 -20.30
N TYR A 32 7.14 0.62 -20.55
CA TYR A 32 6.56 -0.42 -21.39
C TYR A 32 6.95 -0.25 -22.86
N ALA A 33 6.90 0.97 -23.40
CA ALA A 33 7.24 1.26 -24.79
C ALA A 33 8.70 0.90 -25.08
N PHE A 34 9.65 1.40 -24.28
CA PHE A 34 11.07 1.08 -24.47
C PHE A 34 11.40 -0.38 -24.13
N GLY A 35 10.77 -0.94 -23.09
CA GLY A 35 11.03 -2.31 -22.65
C GLY A 35 10.50 -3.35 -23.65
N ARG A 36 9.27 -3.17 -24.14
CA ARG A 36 8.55 -4.20 -24.92
C ARG A 36 8.43 -3.87 -26.40
N LEU A 37 8.13 -2.63 -26.78
CA LEU A 37 7.99 -2.25 -28.19
C LEU A 37 9.36 -2.11 -28.86
N GLN A 38 10.29 -1.42 -28.19
CA GLN A 38 11.66 -1.26 -28.69
C GLN A 38 12.60 -2.41 -28.29
N ARG A 39 12.13 -3.35 -27.45
CA ARG A 39 12.88 -4.53 -26.97
C ARG A 39 14.22 -4.21 -26.31
N ILE A 40 14.37 -3.00 -25.76
CA ILE A 40 15.58 -2.56 -25.06
C ILE A 40 15.62 -3.14 -23.62
N GLY A 41 14.48 -3.61 -23.12
CA GLY A 41 14.36 -4.21 -21.80
C GLY A 41 14.38 -3.17 -20.66
N LEU A 42 14.89 -3.59 -19.51
CA LEU A 42 14.96 -2.79 -18.28
C LEU A 42 16.38 -2.28 -17.98
N VAL A 43 17.28 -2.35 -18.96
CA VAL A 43 18.66 -1.87 -18.80
C VAL A 43 18.61 -0.36 -18.55
N PRO A 44 19.24 0.15 -17.47
CA PRO A 44 19.32 1.59 -17.21
C PRO A 44 19.91 2.34 -18.40
N TRP A 45 19.38 3.52 -18.69
CA TRP A 45 19.95 4.39 -19.71
C TRP A 45 21.41 4.71 -19.42
N GLN A 46 22.25 4.59 -20.44
CA GLN A 46 23.66 4.92 -20.39
C GLN A 46 23.99 5.87 -21.54
N GLU A 47 24.63 6.97 -21.18
CA GLU A 47 25.23 7.86 -22.17
C GLU A 47 26.41 7.16 -22.85
N PRO A 48 26.55 7.33 -24.18
CA PRO A 48 27.66 6.75 -24.92
C PRO A 48 28.97 7.39 -24.46
N ARG A 49 29.99 6.57 -24.15
CA ARG A 49 31.34 7.06 -23.76
C ARG A 49 32.10 7.71 -24.91
N THR A 50 31.59 7.61 -26.14
CA THR A 50 32.24 8.09 -27.36
C THR A 50 31.25 8.96 -28.14
N ALA A 51 31.73 10.06 -28.72
CA ALA A 51 30.90 11.04 -29.44
C ALA A 51 30.08 10.48 -30.62
N SER A 52 30.41 9.28 -31.11
CA SER A 52 29.72 8.57 -32.19
C SER A 52 28.83 7.41 -31.71
N GLY A 53 28.72 7.20 -30.39
CA GLY A 53 27.96 6.10 -29.83
C GLY A 53 26.46 6.40 -29.82
N HIS A 54 25.63 5.38 -30.07
CA HIS A 54 24.20 5.48 -29.84
C HIS A 54 23.93 5.29 -28.34
N PRO A 55 23.05 6.10 -27.74
CA PRO A 55 22.68 5.89 -26.35
C PRO A 55 21.99 4.53 -26.20
N THR A 56 22.28 3.84 -25.09
CA THR A 56 21.78 2.48 -24.84
C THR A 56 20.96 2.43 -23.56
N GLY A 57 20.03 1.49 -23.48
CA GLY A 57 19.15 1.31 -22.33
C GLY A 57 17.86 2.11 -22.42
N ASN A 58 17.07 2.05 -21.35
CA ASN A 58 15.73 2.61 -21.29
C ASN A 58 15.74 3.91 -20.46
N PRO A 59 15.38 5.07 -21.05
CA PRO A 59 15.46 6.36 -20.37
C PRO A 59 14.50 6.47 -19.19
N SER A 60 13.37 5.74 -19.18
CA SER A 60 12.40 5.81 -18.09
C SER A 60 12.85 5.12 -16.79
N VAL A 61 13.85 4.23 -16.90
CA VAL A 61 14.48 3.52 -15.77
C VAL A 61 15.85 4.10 -15.41
N SER A 62 16.25 5.20 -16.04
CA SER A 62 17.47 5.93 -15.69
C SER A 62 17.47 6.40 -14.23
N GLU A 63 18.68 6.57 -13.68
CA GLU A 63 18.87 7.10 -12.35
C GLU A 63 18.33 8.54 -12.23
N ILE A 64 18.58 9.36 -13.25
CA ILE A 64 18.12 10.76 -13.34
C ILE A 64 16.59 10.82 -13.21
N VAL A 65 15.85 10.05 -14.02
CA VAL A 65 14.38 10.02 -13.96
C VAL A 65 13.89 9.46 -12.64
N SER A 66 14.58 8.47 -12.06
CA SER A 66 14.22 7.92 -10.74
C SER A 66 14.34 8.95 -9.63
N SER A 67 15.47 9.66 -9.57
CA SER A 67 15.75 10.74 -8.62
C SER A 67 14.78 11.91 -8.81
N TYR A 68 14.48 12.26 -10.05
CA TYR A 68 13.46 13.25 -10.38
C TYR A 68 12.08 12.85 -9.87
N MET A 69 11.64 11.61 -10.09
CA MET A 69 10.32 11.13 -9.62
C MET A 69 10.20 11.15 -8.10
N VAL A 70 11.27 10.80 -7.38
CA VAL A 70 11.29 10.90 -5.90
C VAL A 70 11.14 12.35 -5.46
N SER A 71 11.86 13.26 -6.09
CA SER A 71 11.82 14.70 -5.78
C SER A 71 10.47 15.33 -6.14
N LEU A 72 9.90 14.95 -7.29
CA LEU A 72 8.57 15.36 -7.73
C LEU A 72 7.50 14.90 -6.73
N ARG A 73 7.58 13.65 -6.25
CA ARG A 73 6.65 13.14 -5.22
C ARG A 73 6.69 13.99 -3.96
N ARG A 74 7.89 14.34 -3.46
CA ARG A 74 8.05 15.17 -2.26
C ARG A 74 7.45 16.56 -2.46
N ARG A 75 7.75 17.22 -3.58
CA ARG A 75 7.20 18.54 -3.91
C ARG A 75 5.68 18.53 -4.03
N LYS A 76 5.09 17.49 -4.65
CA LYS A 76 3.62 17.35 -4.74
C LYS A 76 2.96 17.13 -3.38
N VAL A 77 3.55 16.29 -2.53
CA VAL A 77 3.07 16.11 -1.15
C VAL A 77 3.16 17.42 -0.36
N GLN A 78 4.24 18.17 -0.49
CA GLN A 78 4.39 19.48 0.15
C GLN A 78 3.38 20.51 -0.37
N ALA A 79 3.00 20.43 -1.65
CA ALA A 79 1.94 21.24 -2.25
C ALA A 79 0.52 20.80 -1.84
N GLY A 80 0.38 19.81 -0.94
CA GLY A 80 -0.91 19.34 -0.44
C GLY A 80 -1.51 18.18 -1.24
N GLU A 81 -0.82 17.62 -2.23
CA GLU A 81 -1.29 16.41 -2.90
C GLU A 81 -1.26 15.24 -1.91
N THR A 82 -2.42 14.64 -1.67
CA THR A 82 -2.54 13.49 -0.77
C THR A 82 -1.77 12.32 -1.35
N SER A 83 -0.83 11.76 -0.57
CA SER A 83 -0.08 10.59 -1.01
C SER A 83 -1.01 9.43 -1.33
N VAL A 84 -0.72 8.67 -2.39
CA VAL A 84 -1.56 7.56 -2.89
C VAL A 84 -1.93 6.57 -1.78
N SER A 85 -0.98 6.22 -0.90
CA SER A 85 -1.22 5.36 0.27
C SER A 85 -2.25 5.95 1.26
N SER A 86 -2.27 7.27 1.40
CA SER A 86 -3.20 8.00 2.27
C SER A 86 -4.55 8.23 1.59
N ARG A 87 -4.59 8.37 0.26
CA ARG A 87 -5.85 8.44 -0.51
C ARG A 87 -6.66 7.16 -0.36
N ALA A 88 -6.03 5.98 -0.42
CA ALA A 88 -6.71 4.71 -0.18
C ALA A 88 -7.39 4.64 1.21
N ILE A 89 -6.81 5.28 2.22
CA ILE A 89 -7.39 5.38 3.57
C ILE A 89 -8.45 6.49 3.64
N THR A 90 -8.24 7.62 2.95
CA THR A 90 -9.10 8.81 3.03
C THR A 90 -10.34 8.68 2.14
N GLU A 91 -10.33 7.88 1.08
CA GLU A 91 -11.52 7.64 0.26
C GLU A 91 -12.63 6.97 1.09
N VAL A 92 -12.28 6.16 2.09
CA VAL A 92 -13.18 5.66 3.15
C VAL A 92 -13.80 6.81 3.98
N ARG A 93 -13.07 7.92 4.15
CA ARG A 93 -13.54 9.08 4.93
C ARG A 93 -14.43 10.02 4.12
N SER A 94 -14.23 10.12 2.81
CA SER A 94 -15.01 11.00 1.91
C SER A 94 -16.43 10.49 1.68
N THR A 95 -16.64 9.17 1.58
CA THR A 95 -17.99 8.56 1.60
C THR A 95 -18.67 8.69 2.96
N CYS A 96 -17.92 8.80 4.05
CA CYS A 96 -18.45 8.94 5.41
C CYS A 96 -18.71 10.40 5.87
N LYS A 97 -18.50 11.42 5.03
CA LYS A 97 -18.81 12.81 5.41
C LYS A 97 -20.30 13.12 5.48
N LEU A 98 -21.18 12.27 4.92
CA LEU A 98 -22.63 12.49 4.94
C LEU A 98 -23.35 11.85 6.13
N VAL A 99 -22.65 11.17 7.03
CA VAL A 99 -23.34 10.47 8.11
C VAL A 99 -22.52 10.60 9.38
N SER A 100 -23.07 11.37 10.31
CA SER A 100 -22.68 11.33 11.71
C SER A 100 -22.95 9.90 12.23
N LEU A 101 -21.93 9.22 12.78
CA LEU A 101 -22.02 7.92 13.49
C LEU A 101 -22.03 6.54 12.75
N PRO A 102 -21.78 6.33 11.42
CA PRO A 102 -21.80 4.97 10.86
C PRO A 102 -20.43 4.39 10.50
N LEU A 103 -19.32 5.12 10.66
CA LEU A 103 -18.00 4.59 10.25
C LEU A 103 -17.59 3.39 11.12
N LEU A 104 -17.94 3.41 12.41
CA LEU A 104 -17.81 2.26 13.30
C LEU A 104 -18.69 1.09 12.85
N ASN A 105 -19.95 1.35 12.51
CA ASN A 105 -20.90 0.30 12.08
C ASN A 105 -20.50 -0.32 10.73
N LEU A 106 -20.08 0.48 9.75
CA LEU A 106 -19.64 0.00 8.44
C LEU A 106 -18.34 -0.81 8.53
N LEU A 107 -17.38 -0.35 9.34
CA LEU A 107 -16.15 -1.09 9.61
C LEU A 107 -16.48 -2.41 10.35
N GLN A 108 -17.39 -2.36 11.32
CA GLN A 108 -17.85 -3.54 12.04
C GLN A 108 -18.56 -4.55 11.12
N ASP A 109 -19.41 -4.08 10.21
CA ASP A 109 -20.10 -4.92 9.22
C ASP A 109 -19.13 -5.52 8.21
N THR A 110 -18.16 -4.73 7.73
CA THR A 110 -17.15 -5.22 6.77
C THR A 110 -16.22 -6.24 7.40
N ILE A 111 -15.74 -6.00 8.63
CA ILE A 111 -14.90 -6.95 9.37
C ILE A 111 -15.69 -8.21 9.70
N ARG A 112 -16.98 -8.09 10.04
CA ARG A 112 -17.87 -9.23 10.29
C ARG A 112 -18.12 -10.07 9.03
N GLN A 113 -18.35 -9.42 7.88
CA GLN A 113 -18.46 -10.12 6.60
C GLN A 113 -17.18 -10.86 6.24
N LEU A 114 -16.01 -10.24 6.47
CA LEU A 114 -14.71 -10.85 6.23
C LEU A 114 -14.45 -12.04 7.17
N TYR A 115 -14.84 -11.93 8.44
CA TYR A 115 -14.76 -13.04 9.40
C TYR A 115 -15.60 -14.23 8.95
N ASN A 116 -16.87 -13.98 8.59
CA ASN A 116 -17.76 -15.02 8.09
C ASN A 116 -17.22 -15.68 6.82
N TYR A 117 -16.66 -14.87 5.91
CA TYR A 117 -16.04 -15.34 4.67
C TYR A 117 -14.83 -16.25 4.93
N ASN A 118 -14.00 -15.92 5.91
CA ASN A 118 -12.78 -16.67 6.23
C ASN A 118 -13.02 -17.89 7.12
N SER A 119 -14.09 -17.89 7.91
CA SER A 119 -14.51 -19.00 8.79
C SER A 119 -15.13 -20.19 8.06
N ASP A 120 -15.49 -20.05 6.78
CA ASP A 120 -16.12 -21.11 5.98
C ASP A 120 -15.16 -22.29 5.71
N GLN A 121 -15.48 -23.46 6.25
CA GLN A 121 -14.68 -24.70 6.17
C GLN A 121 -14.58 -25.28 4.75
N GLY A 122 -15.48 -24.91 3.83
CA GLY A 122 -15.56 -25.52 2.49
C GLY A 122 -14.56 -24.97 1.46
N ARG A 123 -13.79 -23.94 1.80
CA ARG A 123 -12.93 -23.24 0.82
C ARG A 123 -11.50 -23.73 0.86
N SER A 124 -11.13 -24.59 -0.08
CA SER A 124 -9.75 -24.79 -0.48
C SER A 124 -9.42 -23.80 -1.59
N THR A 125 -8.37 -22.99 -1.43
CA THR A 125 -7.93 -21.99 -2.43
C THR A 125 -7.09 -22.60 -3.55
N LEU A 126 -6.75 -23.89 -3.43
CA LEU A 126 -6.05 -24.62 -4.46
C LEU A 126 -7.08 -25.25 -5.42
N PRO A 127 -6.93 -25.07 -6.75
CA PRO A 127 -7.69 -25.85 -7.69
C PRO A 127 -7.43 -27.34 -7.40
N GLN A 128 -8.49 -28.12 -7.23
CA GLN A 128 -8.40 -29.58 -7.13
C GLN A 128 -7.87 -30.12 -8.45
N ALA A 129 -6.55 -30.10 -8.63
CA ALA A 129 -5.89 -30.79 -9.71
C ALA A 129 -5.88 -32.28 -9.36
N GLY A 130 -6.88 -33.00 -9.89
CA GLY A 130 -6.86 -34.44 -10.10
C GLY A 130 -6.66 -35.31 -8.86
N GLY A 131 -7.77 -35.76 -8.25
CA GLY A 131 -7.94 -37.10 -7.66
C GLY A 131 -7.06 -37.54 -6.48
N HIS A 132 -5.97 -36.85 -6.16
CA HIS A 132 -5.14 -37.17 -5.02
C HIS A 132 -5.46 -36.18 -3.90
N VAL A 133 -6.15 -36.68 -2.87
CA VAL A 133 -6.42 -35.95 -1.63
C VAL A 133 -5.07 -35.63 -1.00
N LEU A 134 -4.50 -34.48 -1.34
CA LEU A 134 -3.44 -33.87 -0.56
C LEU A 134 -4.13 -33.48 0.76
N THR A 135 -3.97 -34.34 1.76
CA THR A 135 -4.44 -34.20 3.14
C THR A 135 -3.90 -32.95 3.85
N ASN A 136 -3.09 -32.14 3.18
CA ASN A 136 -2.57 -30.89 3.67
C ASN A 136 -3.56 -29.77 3.34
N ASN A 137 -4.47 -29.53 4.27
CA ASN A 137 -5.42 -28.43 4.30
C ASN A 137 -4.70 -27.07 4.45
N TRP A 138 -3.82 -26.75 3.49
CA TRP A 138 -3.02 -25.54 3.46
C TRP A 138 -3.96 -24.33 3.31
N CYS A 139 -3.80 -23.34 4.17
CA CYS A 139 -4.70 -22.17 4.24
C CYS A 139 -6.16 -22.52 4.62
N GLY A 140 -6.34 -23.48 5.54
CA GLY A 140 -7.64 -23.74 6.16
C GLY A 140 -8.19 -22.54 6.95
N PRO A 141 -9.45 -22.61 7.42
CA PRO A 141 -10.14 -21.50 8.07
C PRO A 141 -9.38 -20.89 9.25
N ALA A 142 -8.73 -21.73 10.06
CA ALA A 142 -7.93 -21.28 11.20
C ALA A 142 -6.77 -20.36 10.76
N ILE A 143 -6.05 -20.72 9.71
CA ILE A 143 -4.93 -19.90 9.20
C ILE A 143 -5.46 -18.59 8.61
N ARG A 144 -6.57 -18.62 7.88
CA ARG A 144 -7.19 -17.40 7.33
C ARG A 144 -7.66 -16.45 8.41
N LEU A 145 -8.27 -16.97 9.48
CA LEU A 145 -8.69 -16.18 10.64
C LEU A 145 -7.49 -15.61 11.40
N MET A 146 -6.41 -16.36 11.56
CA MET A 146 -5.17 -15.85 12.16
C MET A 146 -4.56 -14.72 11.33
N ILE A 147 -4.47 -14.87 10.00
CA ILE A 147 -3.97 -13.83 9.10
C ILE A 147 -4.87 -12.59 9.15
N GLN A 148 -6.20 -12.78 9.12
CA GLN A 148 -7.15 -11.68 9.24
C GLN A 148 -6.95 -10.93 10.56
N ALA A 149 -6.86 -11.63 11.69
CA ALA A 149 -6.62 -11.02 12.99
C ALA A 149 -5.31 -10.22 13.02
N ALA A 150 -4.22 -10.79 12.49
CA ALA A 150 -2.92 -10.12 12.42
C ALA A 150 -2.98 -8.84 11.57
N ILE A 151 -3.64 -8.87 10.41
CA ILE A 151 -3.82 -7.70 9.55
C ILE A 151 -4.68 -6.63 10.24
N THR A 152 -5.77 -7.03 10.90
CA THR A 152 -6.65 -6.10 11.62
C THR A 152 -5.91 -5.42 12.77
N ILE A 153 -5.12 -6.16 13.56
CA ILE A 153 -4.30 -5.59 14.64
C ILE A 153 -3.23 -4.67 14.07
N ALA A 154 -2.53 -5.09 13.01
CA ALA A 154 -1.51 -4.27 12.37
C ALA A 154 -2.09 -2.95 11.85
N PHE A 155 -3.28 -2.99 11.26
CA PHE A 155 -3.98 -1.80 10.78
C PHE A 155 -4.47 -0.90 11.92
N ALA A 156 -5.11 -1.48 12.94
CA ALA A 156 -5.65 -0.73 14.08
C ALA A 156 -4.56 -0.03 14.91
N CYS A 157 -3.41 -0.69 15.07
CA CYS A 157 -2.28 -0.17 15.84
C CYS A 157 -1.21 0.53 14.97
N LEU A 158 -1.43 0.60 13.64
CA LEU A 158 -0.48 1.12 12.65
C LEU A 158 0.93 0.50 12.77
N LEU A 159 0.98 -0.81 12.99
CA LEU A 159 2.22 -1.58 13.15
C LEU A 159 2.78 -1.98 11.79
N ARG A 160 4.11 -2.06 11.71
CA ARG A 160 4.76 -2.77 10.61
C ARG A 160 4.56 -4.28 10.77
N PHE A 161 4.69 -5.02 9.67
CA PHE A 161 4.52 -6.48 9.69
C PHE A 161 5.49 -7.18 10.65
N ASP A 162 6.73 -6.70 10.79
CA ASP A 162 7.71 -7.24 11.74
C ASP A 162 7.32 -6.99 13.20
N GLU A 163 6.62 -5.89 13.48
CA GLU A 163 6.11 -5.57 14.82
C GLU A 163 4.87 -6.40 15.14
N ALA A 164 3.96 -6.60 14.17
CA ALA A 164 2.76 -7.41 14.35
C ALA A 164 3.08 -8.89 14.62
N LEU A 165 4.11 -9.44 13.95
CA LEU A 165 4.56 -10.82 14.17
C LEU A 165 5.25 -11.05 15.52
N ARG A 166 5.67 -9.98 16.20
CA ARG A 166 6.32 -10.05 17.52
C ARG A 166 5.32 -10.04 18.67
N ILE A 167 4.03 -9.81 18.40
CA ILE A 167 2.97 -9.81 19.40
C ILE A 167 2.84 -11.23 19.95
N GLN A 168 3.05 -11.37 21.26
CA GLN A 168 2.82 -12.64 21.95
C GLN A 168 1.45 -12.64 22.60
N ILE A 169 0.92 -13.83 22.91
CA ILE A 169 -0.36 -13.94 23.62
C ILE A 169 -0.31 -13.31 25.01
N SER A 170 0.87 -13.27 25.64
CA SER A 170 1.11 -12.56 26.90
C SER A 170 0.90 -11.05 26.81
N ASP A 171 0.88 -10.49 25.60
CA ASP A 171 0.71 -9.06 25.36
C ASP A 171 -0.77 -8.69 25.16
N ILE A 172 -1.68 -9.67 25.24
CA ILE A 172 -3.12 -9.48 25.01
C ILE A 172 -3.86 -9.67 26.33
N GLU A 173 -4.45 -8.60 26.83
CA GLU A 173 -5.31 -8.61 28.01
C GLU A 173 -6.76 -8.36 27.60
N PHE A 174 -7.67 -9.25 28.00
CA PHE A 174 -9.10 -9.07 27.80
C PHE A 174 -9.69 -8.40 29.05
N LEU A 175 -9.98 -7.11 28.94
CA LEU A 175 -10.65 -6.36 29.98
C LEU A 175 -12.15 -6.38 29.72
N ARG A 176 -12.94 -6.54 30.79
CA ARG A 176 -14.38 -6.28 30.74
C ARG A 176 -14.60 -4.86 31.21
N ASP A 177 -15.40 -4.10 30.46
CA ASP A 177 -15.80 -2.77 30.90
C ASP A 177 -16.59 -2.85 32.22
N LYS A 178 -16.57 -1.77 33.01
CA LYS A 178 -17.25 -1.66 34.32
C LYS A 178 -18.76 -1.94 34.24
N GLN A 179 -19.35 -1.85 33.05
CA GLN A 179 -20.75 -2.12 32.77
C GLN A 179 -21.02 -3.54 32.23
N GLY A 180 -20.00 -4.39 32.12
CA GLY A 180 -20.12 -5.82 31.79
C GLY A 180 -20.49 -6.15 30.34
N ASN A 181 -20.75 -5.14 29.49
CA ASN A 181 -21.36 -5.35 28.17
C ASN A 181 -20.35 -5.36 27.00
N GLN A 182 -19.11 -4.90 27.21
CA GLN A 182 -18.10 -4.85 26.15
C GLN A 182 -16.77 -5.47 26.61
N THR A 183 -16.23 -6.34 25.77
CA THR A 183 -14.89 -6.91 25.92
C THR A 183 -13.90 -5.96 25.25
N ILE A 184 -13.11 -5.26 26.07
CA ILE A 184 -12.03 -4.38 25.60
C ILE A 184 -10.77 -5.23 25.49
N LEU A 185 -10.23 -5.34 24.28
CA LEU A 185 -8.92 -5.97 24.06
C LEU A 185 -7.84 -4.90 24.29
N LYS A 186 -7.07 -5.07 25.36
CA LYS A 186 -5.90 -4.26 25.67
C LYS A 186 -4.66 -4.97 25.14
N LEU A 187 -3.95 -4.31 24.23
CA LEU A 187 -2.76 -4.85 23.59
C LEU A 187 -1.52 -4.09 24.06
N MET A 188 -0.59 -4.79 24.70
CA MET A 188 0.64 -4.24 25.26
C MET A 188 1.77 -4.30 24.23
N LEU A 189 2.06 -3.18 23.59
CA LEU A 189 3.13 -3.09 22.58
C LEU A 189 4.50 -2.92 23.26
N ARG A 190 5.33 -3.98 23.29
CA ARG A 190 6.67 -3.94 23.92
C ARG A 190 7.73 -3.19 23.12
N SER A 191 7.60 -3.14 21.79
CA SER A 191 8.56 -2.43 20.93
C SER A 191 7.83 -1.65 19.86
N ARG A 192 7.99 -0.33 19.84
CA ARG A 192 7.49 0.53 18.77
C ARG A 192 8.67 1.28 18.18
N LYS A 193 9.08 0.94 16.95
CA LYS A 193 10.20 1.62 16.27
C LYS A 193 9.91 3.09 15.89
N THR A 194 8.73 3.61 16.24
CA THR A 194 8.33 5.02 16.06
C THR A 194 8.27 5.78 17.39
N SER A 195 8.76 5.20 18.50
CA SER A 195 9.18 5.98 19.66
C SER A 195 10.25 6.95 19.19
N GLN A 196 9.98 8.25 19.30
CA GLN A 196 11.01 9.28 19.07
C GLN A 196 12.13 9.19 20.13
N PHE A 197 11.95 8.35 21.16
CA PHE A 197 12.84 8.17 22.31
C PHE A 197 13.49 6.78 22.38
N GLY A 198 13.47 6.00 21.30
CA GLY A 198 14.02 4.63 21.27
C GLY A 198 12.99 3.58 21.60
#